data_AF-A0A3D5A1S2-F1
#
_entry.id   AF-A0A3D5A1S2-F1
#
_cell.length_a   1.000
_cell.length_b   1.000
_cell.length_c   1.000
_cell.angle_alpha   90.00
_cell.angle_beta   90.00
_cell.angle_gamma   90.00
#
_symmetry.space_group_name_H-M   'P 1'
#
loop_
_entity.id
_entity.type
_entity.pdbx_description
1 polymer ?
#
loop_
_entity_poly.entity_id
_entity_poly.type
_entity_poly.pdbx_seq_one_letter_code
_entity_poly.pdbx_strand_id
1 'polypeptide(L)'
;MGKGSLMQLLAAVCIGTIVAAFLVGCGGGNNNAGPINPTGTVSGRIMHFDTDQGLGGVTVTVGGRTAVSDNSGNFTVTNVPVGNNQVVTITPPEWLALPGGVQITVNVYQGQNTALADPIRLVNSGEYPPDPPLQ
;
A
#
# COMPACT_ATOMS: atom_id res chain seq x y z
N MET A 1 23.85 -55.14 24.75
CA MET A 1 24.15 -53.84 24.10
C MET A 1 22.87 -53.30 23.46
N GLY A 2 22.16 -52.40 24.16
CA GLY A 2 20.83 -51.91 23.77
C GLY A 2 20.84 -50.40 23.55
N LYS A 3 20.18 -49.95 22.48
CA LYS A 3 19.99 -48.56 22.08
C LYS A 3 19.03 -47.86 23.06
N GLY A 4 19.47 -46.76 23.67
CA GLY A 4 18.62 -45.85 24.44
C GLY A 4 19.07 -44.43 24.12
N SER A 5 18.32 -43.75 23.25
CA SER A 5 17.40 -42.69 23.66
C SER A 5 18.11 -41.34 23.83
N LEU A 6 17.92 -40.51 22.80
CA LEU A 6 17.40 -39.15 22.98
C LEU A 6 18.19 -38.29 23.98
N MET A 7 19.37 -37.86 23.55
CA MET A 7 20.20 -36.89 24.25
C MET A 7 19.53 -35.51 24.15
N GLN A 8 18.65 -35.25 25.10
CA GLN A 8 17.95 -33.99 25.31
C GLN A 8 18.85 -33.12 26.19
N LEU A 9 19.62 -32.20 25.60
CA LEU A 9 20.23 -31.12 26.35
C LEU A 9 20.17 -29.82 25.54
N LEU A 10 19.31 -28.93 26.03
CA LEU A 10 19.11 -27.56 25.58
C LEU A 10 20.40 -26.74 25.75
N ALA A 11 20.72 -25.91 24.76
CA ALA A 11 21.06 -24.49 24.98
C ALA A 11 21.27 -23.74 23.65
N ALA A 12 20.37 -22.78 23.41
CA ALA A 12 20.59 -21.46 22.80
C ALA A 12 21.36 -21.39 21.46
N VAL A 13 20.67 -21.46 20.32
CA VAL A 13 20.06 -20.30 19.63
C VAL A 13 21.06 -19.14 19.44
N CYS A 14 21.81 -19.22 18.34
CA CYS A 14 22.46 -18.10 17.67
C CYS A 14 22.26 -18.25 16.16
N ILE A 15 21.00 -18.42 15.72
CA ILE A 15 20.65 -18.17 14.31
C ILE A 15 20.22 -16.71 14.25
N GLY A 16 21.23 -15.83 14.30
CA GLY A 16 21.06 -14.45 13.93
C GLY A 16 21.02 -14.37 12.42
N THR A 17 19.85 -14.06 11.86
CA THR A 17 19.68 -13.12 10.74
C THR A 17 18.21 -13.00 10.38
N ILE A 18 17.66 -11.82 10.68
CA ILE A 18 16.54 -11.16 9.99
C ILE A 18 15.20 -11.88 10.09
N VAL A 19 14.58 -11.79 11.27
CA VAL A 19 13.12 -11.76 11.32
C VAL A 19 12.71 -10.30 11.12
N ALA A 20 12.45 -9.90 9.87
CA ALA A 20 11.61 -8.75 9.60
C ALA A 20 10.17 -9.13 10.00
N ALA A 21 9.89 -9.10 11.31
CA ALA A 21 8.54 -9.24 11.82
C ALA A 21 7.78 -7.95 11.55
N PHE A 22 7.08 -7.93 10.42
CA PHE A 22 5.93 -7.06 10.15
C PHE A 22 4.79 -7.35 11.15
N LEU A 23 4.99 -7.11 12.44
CA LEU A 23 3.90 -7.16 13.43
C LEU A 23 3.98 -5.95 14.37
N VAL A 24 3.77 -4.76 13.80
CA VAL A 24 3.27 -3.61 14.58
C VAL A 24 1.76 -3.76 14.66
N GLY A 25 1.25 -4.08 15.85
CA GLY A 25 -0.19 -4.17 16.08
C GLY A 25 -0.61 -4.79 17.43
N CYS A 26 0.04 -4.43 18.54
CA CYS A 26 -0.58 -4.59 19.86
C CYS A 26 -0.88 -3.19 20.41
N GLY A 27 -2.15 -2.87 20.52
CA GLY A 27 -2.65 -1.61 21.06
C GLY A 27 -4.06 -1.81 21.56
N GLY A 28 -4.22 -2.58 22.65
CA GLY A 28 -5.45 -2.59 23.43
C GLY A 28 -5.62 -1.28 24.18
N GLY A 29 -6.81 -0.68 24.08
CA GLY A 29 -7.19 0.52 24.82
C GLY A 29 -8.70 0.66 24.84
N ASN A 30 -9.32 0.28 25.96
CA ASN A 30 -10.74 0.38 26.25
C ASN A 30 -11.02 1.67 27.02
N ASN A 31 -11.32 2.76 26.32
CA ASN A 31 -11.89 3.97 26.92
C ASN A 31 -12.94 4.54 25.97
N ASN A 32 -14.15 4.76 26.48
CA ASN A 32 -15.34 5.34 25.83
C ASN A 32 -15.01 6.31 24.68
N ALA A 33 -14.76 5.77 23.49
CA ALA A 33 -14.82 6.55 22.27
C ALA A 33 -16.31 6.64 21.91
N GLY A 34 -16.76 7.81 21.43
CA GLY A 34 -18.09 7.93 20.82
C GLY A 34 -18.24 6.97 19.63
N PRO A 35 -19.22 7.13 18.74
CA PRO A 35 -19.29 6.33 17.52
C PRO A 35 -17.95 6.40 16.77
N ILE A 36 -17.13 5.35 16.89
CA ILE A 36 -15.88 5.21 16.15
C ILE A 36 -16.25 4.67 14.79
N ASN A 37 -16.16 5.52 13.77
CA ASN A 37 -16.19 5.01 12.40
C ASN A 37 -14.91 4.19 12.21
N PRO A 38 -15.01 2.87 11.96
CA PRO A 38 -13.82 2.05 11.81
C PRO A 38 -13.02 2.54 10.60
N THR A 39 -11.71 2.59 10.77
CA THR A 39 -10.77 3.03 9.73
C THR A 39 -9.68 2.00 9.49
N GLY A 40 -9.10 2.05 8.29
CA GLY A 40 -7.88 1.35 7.91
C GLY A 40 -6.85 2.28 7.29
N THR A 41 -5.84 1.68 6.68
CA THR A 41 -4.77 2.35 5.94
C THR A 41 -4.72 1.79 4.52
N VAL A 42 -4.43 2.65 3.55
CA VAL A 42 -4.18 2.26 2.16
C VAL A 42 -2.78 2.69 1.79
N SER A 43 -1.96 1.77 1.29
CA SER A 43 -0.60 2.07 0.83
C SER A 43 -0.41 1.62 -0.62
N GLY A 44 0.53 2.24 -1.31
CA GLY A 44 0.89 1.83 -2.65
C GLY A 44 2.07 2.60 -3.20
N ARG A 45 2.29 2.43 -4.51
CA ARG A 45 3.37 3.09 -5.22
C ARG A 45 2.88 3.71 -6.52
N ILE A 46 3.45 4.85 -6.87
CA ILE A 46 3.18 5.59 -8.10
C ILE A 46 4.46 5.64 -8.92
N MET A 47 4.37 5.28 -10.19
CA MET A 47 5.51 5.21 -11.10
C MET A 47 5.18 5.80 -12.46
N HIS A 48 6.22 6.24 -13.17
CA HIS A 48 6.11 6.61 -14.57
C HIS A 48 5.98 5.36 -15.43
N PHE A 49 5.07 5.37 -16.41
CA PHE A 49 4.74 4.20 -17.22
C PHE A 49 5.93 3.68 -18.02
N ASP A 50 6.70 4.56 -18.66
CA ASP A 50 7.78 4.15 -19.57
C ASP A 50 9.11 3.85 -18.89
N THR A 51 9.39 4.50 -17.76
CA THR A 51 10.71 4.46 -17.12
C THR A 51 10.72 3.68 -15.81
N ASP A 52 9.56 3.25 -15.32
CA ASP A 52 9.35 2.65 -14.00
C ASP A 52 9.93 3.50 -12.84
N GLN A 53 10.15 4.80 -13.08
CA GLN A 53 10.67 5.71 -12.07
C GLN A 53 9.57 6.03 -11.05
N GLY A 54 9.90 5.99 -9.76
CA GLY A 54 9.01 6.47 -8.70
C GLY A 54 8.66 7.95 -8.85
N LEU A 55 7.39 8.29 -8.66
CA LEU A 55 6.89 9.65 -8.83
C LEU A 55 6.43 10.25 -7.51
N GLY A 56 7.17 11.25 -7.03
CA GLY A 56 6.84 12.04 -5.84
C GLY A 56 5.95 13.25 -6.14
N GLY A 57 5.31 13.77 -5.10
CA GLY A 57 4.46 14.97 -5.21
C GLY A 57 3.08 14.73 -5.80
N VAL A 58 2.66 13.46 -5.97
CA VAL A 58 1.34 13.11 -6.47
C VAL A 58 0.38 12.96 -5.31
N THR A 59 -0.76 13.65 -5.37
CA THR A 59 -1.79 13.56 -4.32
C THR A 59 -2.68 12.35 -4.57
N VAL A 60 -2.86 11.53 -3.54
CA VAL A 60 -3.74 10.35 -3.53
C VAL A 60 -4.87 10.58 -2.56
N THR A 61 -6.11 10.40 -3.00
CA THR A 61 -7.31 10.52 -2.18
C THR A 61 -8.06 9.20 -2.12
N VAL A 62 -8.39 8.73 -0.91
CA VAL A 62 -9.21 7.53 -0.68
C VAL A 62 -10.18 7.78 0.45
N GLY A 63 -11.48 7.56 0.23
CA GLY A 63 -12.51 7.73 1.27
C GLY A 63 -12.50 9.12 1.92
N GLY A 64 -12.12 10.16 1.18
CA GLY A 64 -12.01 11.55 1.67
C GLY A 64 -10.73 11.86 2.45
N ARG A 65 -9.78 10.93 2.55
CA ARG A 65 -8.44 11.14 3.15
C ARG A 65 -7.40 11.30 2.06
N THR A 66 -6.38 12.10 2.32
CA THR A 66 -5.33 12.40 1.34
C THR A 66 -3.94 12.05 1.86
N ALA A 67 -3.05 11.70 0.93
CA ALA A 67 -1.61 11.63 1.15
C ALA A 67 -0.87 12.10 -0.11
N VAL A 68 0.41 12.42 0.02
CA VAL A 68 1.29 12.78 -1.09
C VAL A 68 2.38 11.72 -1.23
N SER A 69 2.67 11.28 -2.46
CA SER A 69 3.74 10.31 -2.70
C SER A 69 5.13 10.89 -2.45
N ASP A 70 6.03 10.07 -1.90
CA ASP A 70 7.43 10.41 -1.69
C ASP A 70 8.26 10.33 -2.99
N ASN A 71 9.54 10.70 -2.93
CA ASN A 71 10.44 10.69 -4.09
C ASN A 71 10.68 9.29 -4.70
N SER A 72 10.37 8.21 -3.97
CA SER A 72 10.42 6.83 -4.46
C SER A 72 9.07 6.35 -5.02
N GLY A 73 8.05 7.22 -4.98
CA GLY A 73 6.69 6.97 -5.41
C GLY A 73 5.79 6.35 -4.35
N ASN A 74 6.26 6.12 -3.13
CA ASN A 74 5.44 5.46 -2.11
C ASN A 74 4.45 6.44 -1.49
N PHE A 75 3.24 5.96 -1.19
CA PHE A 75 2.26 6.73 -0.44
C PHE A 75 1.57 5.84 0.61
N THR A 76 1.10 6.48 1.68
CA THR A 76 0.30 5.85 2.74
C THR A 76 -0.81 6.79 3.18
N VAL A 77 -2.05 6.44 2.87
CA VAL A 77 -3.25 7.16 3.31
C VAL A 77 -3.78 6.49 4.57
N THR A 78 -3.75 7.21 5.69
CA THR A 78 -4.21 6.70 6.98
C THR A 78 -5.64 7.17 7.29
N ASN A 79 -6.28 6.51 8.26
CA ASN A 79 -7.58 6.90 8.79
C ASN A 79 -8.71 6.89 7.73
N VAL A 80 -8.57 6.01 6.74
CA VAL A 80 -9.52 5.81 5.64
C VAL A 80 -10.73 5.04 6.18
N PRO A 81 -11.97 5.52 5.99
CA PRO A 81 -13.15 4.76 6.41
C PRO A 81 -13.16 3.36 5.82
N VAL A 82 -13.50 2.36 6.66
CA VAL A 82 -13.69 0.98 6.22
C VAL A 82 -14.81 0.92 5.18
N GLY A 83 -14.60 0.11 4.14
CA GLY A 83 -15.57 -0.07 3.10
C GLY A 83 -14.99 -0.80 1.89
N ASN A 84 -15.90 -1.28 1.06
CA ASN A 84 -15.56 -2.02 -0.15
C ASN A 84 -15.54 -1.05 -1.33
N ASN A 85 -14.69 -1.34 -2.31
CA ASN A 85 -14.63 -0.59 -3.57
C ASN A 85 -14.42 0.92 -3.38
N GLN A 86 -13.65 1.32 -2.36
CA GLN A 86 -13.29 2.72 -2.14
C GLN A 86 -12.53 3.22 -3.36
N VAL A 87 -13.00 4.31 -3.95
CA VAL A 87 -12.35 4.91 -5.13
C VAL A 87 -11.06 5.57 -4.70
N VAL A 88 -9.98 5.25 -5.41
CA VAL A 88 -8.69 5.91 -5.28
C VAL A 88 -8.60 6.98 -6.37
N THR A 89 -8.61 8.24 -5.97
CA THR A 89 -8.46 9.39 -6.88
C THR A 89 -7.02 9.87 -6.84
N ILE A 90 -6.42 10.06 -8.01
CA ILE A 90 -5.05 10.57 -8.14
C ILE A 90 -5.12 11.96 -8.74
N THR A 91 -4.47 12.91 -8.08
CA THR A 91 -4.31 14.27 -8.54
C THR A 91 -2.81 14.51 -8.74
N PRO A 92 -2.30 14.28 -9.96
CA PRO A 92 -0.91 14.52 -10.29
C PRO A 92 -0.61 16.02 -10.51
N PRO A 93 0.67 16.41 -10.51
CA PRO A 93 1.10 17.70 -11.03
C PRO A 93 0.72 17.91 -12.50
N GLU A 94 0.72 19.15 -12.98
CA GLU A 94 0.26 19.55 -14.33
C GLU A 94 0.97 18.85 -15.50
N TRP A 95 2.21 18.39 -15.32
CA TRP A 95 3.03 17.71 -16.33
C TRP A 95 2.83 16.18 -16.35
N LEU A 96 2.02 15.63 -15.44
CA LEU A 96 1.65 14.22 -15.39
C LEU A 96 0.15 14.04 -15.54
N ALA A 97 -0.24 12.94 -16.17
CA ALA A 97 -1.63 12.53 -16.31
C ALA A 97 -1.83 11.07 -15.88
N LEU A 98 -2.99 10.81 -15.29
CA LEU A 98 -3.53 9.46 -15.28
C LEU A 98 -4.01 9.14 -16.70
N PRO A 99 -3.64 7.98 -17.28
CA PRO A 99 -4.27 7.53 -18.51
C PRO A 99 -5.79 7.41 -18.30
N GLY A 100 -6.56 7.92 -19.26
CA GLY A 100 -8.02 7.98 -19.16
C GLY A 100 -8.65 6.59 -19.00
N GLY A 101 -9.77 6.51 -18.27
CA GLY A 101 -10.54 5.27 -18.11
C GLY A 101 -10.05 4.32 -17.03
N VAL A 102 -8.97 4.63 -16.31
CA VAL A 102 -8.48 3.80 -15.19
C VAL A 102 -9.26 4.13 -13.92
N GLN A 103 -10.14 3.23 -13.50
CA GLN A 103 -10.79 3.30 -12.18
C GLN A 103 -10.06 2.39 -11.19
N ILE A 104 -9.44 3.00 -10.18
CA ILE A 104 -8.74 2.27 -9.12
C ILE A 104 -9.69 2.18 -7.93
N THR A 105 -9.92 0.95 -7.45
CA THR A 105 -10.71 0.71 -6.24
C THR A 105 -9.96 -0.18 -5.27
N VAL A 106 -10.24 0.00 -3.98
CA VAL A 106 -9.59 -0.76 -2.91
C VAL A 106 -10.59 -1.13 -1.82
N ASN A 107 -10.40 -2.29 -1.21
CA ASN A 107 -11.15 -2.68 -0.02
C ASN A 107 -10.36 -2.28 1.23
N VAL A 108 -10.99 -1.52 2.12
CA VAL A 108 -10.36 -1.02 3.34
C VAL A 108 -10.93 -1.80 4.51
N TYR A 109 -10.05 -2.45 5.26
CA TYR A 109 -10.40 -3.28 6.41
C TYR A 109 -9.98 -2.61 7.71
N GLN A 110 -10.74 -2.85 8.78
CA GLN A 110 -10.53 -2.19 10.07
C GLN A 110 -9.14 -2.48 10.64
N GLY A 111 -8.38 -1.43 10.93
CA GLY A 111 -7.05 -1.52 11.54
C GLY A 111 -5.98 -2.16 10.66
N GLN A 112 -6.29 -2.53 9.42
CA GLN A 112 -5.34 -3.16 8.49
C GLN A 112 -4.74 -2.12 7.53
N ASN A 113 -3.52 -2.41 7.07
CA ASN A 113 -2.95 -1.75 5.91
C ASN A 113 -3.25 -2.57 4.65
N THR A 114 -4.12 -2.06 3.78
CA THR A 114 -4.35 -2.64 2.46
C THR A 114 -3.36 -2.03 1.48
N ALA A 115 -2.39 -2.83 1.02
CA ALA A 115 -1.51 -2.43 -0.08
C ALA A 115 -2.22 -2.64 -1.42
N LEU A 116 -2.14 -1.65 -2.31
CA LEU A 116 -2.49 -1.85 -3.72
C LEU A 116 -1.53 -2.88 -4.32
N ALA A 117 -2.08 -3.89 -5.00
CA ALA A 117 -1.28 -4.96 -5.60
C ALA A 117 -0.41 -4.43 -6.75
N ASP A 118 -1.01 -3.60 -7.61
CA ASP A 118 -0.34 -2.99 -8.75
C ASP A 118 0.04 -1.53 -8.47
N PRO A 119 1.22 -1.09 -8.92
CA PRO A 119 1.59 0.31 -8.88
C PRO A 119 0.70 1.12 -9.82
N ILE A 120 0.39 2.33 -9.39
CA ILE A 120 -0.34 3.30 -10.20
C ILE A 120 0.63 3.89 -11.21
N ARG A 121 0.29 3.82 -12.49
CA ARG A 121 1.14 4.30 -13.58
C ARG A 121 0.63 5.63 -14.12
N LEU A 122 1.50 6.61 -14.18
CA LEU A 122 1.25 7.92 -14.78
C LEU A 122 2.09 8.07 -16.05
N VAL A 123 1.59 8.91 -16.96
CA VAL A 123 2.25 9.30 -18.21
C VAL A 123 2.47 10.82 -18.22
N ASN A 124 3.28 11.34 -19.12
CA ASN A 124 3.37 12.80 -19.27
C ASN A 124 2.04 13.36 -19.81
N SER A 125 1.67 14.53 -19.34
CA SER A 125 0.49 15.24 -19.84
C SER A 125 0.59 15.47 -21.34
N GLY A 126 -0.41 15.01 -22.10
CA GLY A 126 -0.46 15.15 -23.56
C GLY A 126 0.09 13.95 -24.35
N GLU A 127 0.72 12.99 -23.69
CA GLU A 127 1.05 11.69 -24.30
C GLU A 127 -0.16 10.76 -24.15
N TYR A 128 -0.98 10.68 -25.22
CA TYR A 128 -1.92 9.58 -25.38
C TYR A 128 -1.16 8.41 -26.02
N PRO A 129 -1.33 7.15 -25.56
CA PRO A 129 -0.68 6.02 -26.22
C PRO A 129 -1.01 6.06 -27.72
N PRO A 130 -0.03 5.81 -28.61
CA PRO A 130 -0.28 5.86 -30.05
C PRO A 130 -1.45 4.92 -30.38
N ASP A 131 -2.42 5.42 -31.16
CA ASP A 131 -3.56 4.62 -31.58
C ASP A 131 -3.04 3.29 -32.16
N PRO A 132 -3.64 2.15 -31.78
CA PRO A 132 -3.25 0.88 -32.38
C PRO A 132 -3.34 1.01 -33.90
N PRO A 133 -2.33 0.50 -34.65
CA PRO A 133 -2.34 0.60 -36.10
C PRO A 133 -3.64 -0.03 -36.61
N LEU A 134 -4.33 0.70 -37.50
CA LEU A 134 -5.52 0.18 -38.18
C LEU A 134 -5.11 -1.14 -38.87
N GLN A 135 -5.63 -2.25 -38.36
CA GLN A 135 -5.50 -3.56 -38.99
C GLN A 135 -6.46 -3.69 -40.17
#